data_AF-A0A2W7C1B3-F1
#
_entry.id   AF-A0A2W7C1B3-F1
#
_cell.length_a   1.000
_cell.length_b   1.000
_cell.length_c   1.000
_cell.angle_alpha   90.00
_cell.angle_beta   90.00
_cell.angle_gamma   90.00
#
_symmetry.space_group_name_H-M   'P 1'
#
loop_
_entity.id
_entity.type
_entity.pdbx_description
1 polymer ?
#
loop_
_entity_poly.entity_id
_entity_poly.type
_entity_poly.pdbx_seq_one_letter_code
_entity_poly.pdbx_strand_id
1 'polypeptide(L)'
;MQHREAGIDWLERNGVTVSADSLIVTNGVAHGIWTAMASITEPGDVVATEALVGTSITINASILKVRLRGLAIDQNGIIPESFEEACGHENIKVLCITPCYSAPTVSLMDEARRERIAEIARRHDVAIIEDDVFGPLIPRRPKPMWWFAPERTYYATSFTKCVIPLYGQDFLQARSRQYLV
;
A
#
# COMPACT_ATOMS: atom_id res chain seq x y z
N MET A 1 -16.41 2.61 -19.88
CA MET A 1 -16.73 1.21 -19.53
C MET A 1 -15.46 0.34 -19.59
N GLN A 2 -14.80 0.27 -20.75
CA GLN A 2 -13.60 -0.56 -21.00
C GLN A 2 -12.45 -0.49 -19.97
N HIS A 3 -12.13 0.68 -19.40
CA HIS A 3 -11.04 0.79 -18.41
C HIS A 3 -11.37 0.19 -17.04
N ARG A 4 -12.63 0.19 -16.61
CA ARG A 4 -13.03 -0.41 -15.33
C ARG A 4 -13.04 -1.93 -15.41
N GLU A 5 -13.52 -2.48 -16.52
CA GLU A 5 -13.52 -3.93 -16.80
C GLU A 5 -12.11 -4.50 -16.86
N ALA A 6 -11.22 -3.91 -17.67
CA ALA A 6 -9.81 -4.32 -17.72
C ALA A 6 -9.12 -4.20 -16.35
N GLY A 7 -9.60 -3.26 -15.54
CA GLY A 7 -9.14 -3.07 -14.19
C GLY A 7 -9.57 -4.16 -13.21
N ILE A 8 -10.83 -4.55 -13.25
CA ILE A 8 -11.36 -5.69 -12.48
C ILE A 8 -10.60 -6.97 -12.85
N ASP A 9 -10.45 -7.25 -14.15
CA ASP A 9 -9.70 -8.42 -14.63
C ASP A 9 -8.25 -8.44 -14.10
N TRP A 10 -7.62 -7.26 -13.98
CA TRP A 10 -6.29 -7.14 -13.42
C TRP A 10 -6.25 -7.42 -11.93
N LEU A 11 -7.18 -6.85 -11.16
CA LEU A 11 -7.27 -7.08 -9.73
C LEU A 11 -7.55 -8.56 -9.43
N GLU A 12 -8.43 -9.21 -10.20
CA GLU A 12 -8.73 -10.63 -10.04
C GLU A 12 -7.49 -11.50 -10.25
N ARG A 13 -6.65 -11.20 -11.25
CA ARG A 13 -5.37 -11.89 -11.47
C ARG A 13 -4.38 -11.72 -10.33
N ASN A 14 -4.55 -10.65 -9.55
CA ASN A 14 -3.74 -10.34 -8.37
C ASN A 14 -4.40 -10.84 -7.06
N GLY A 15 -5.50 -11.58 -7.15
CA GLY A 15 -6.21 -12.12 -5.98
C GLY A 15 -7.03 -11.08 -5.22
N VAL A 16 -7.41 -9.98 -5.87
CA VAL A 16 -8.25 -8.91 -5.33
C VAL A 16 -9.56 -8.88 -6.09
N THR A 17 -10.68 -9.08 -5.41
CA THR A 17 -12.01 -9.11 -6.04
C THR A 17 -12.83 -7.94 -5.54
N VAL A 18 -13.11 -6.97 -6.41
CA VAL A 18 -13.83 -5.74 -6.08
C VAL A 18 -14.93 -5.45 -7.09
N SER A 19 -15.94 -4.71 -6.65
CA SER A 19 -16.96 -4.20 -7.56
C SER A 19 -16.42 -3.06 -8.42
N ALA A 20 -17.05 -2.81 -9.57
CA ALA A 20 -16.70 -1.68 -10.41
C ALA A 20 -16.87 -0.32 -9.70
N ASP A 21 -17.73 -0.23 -8.70
CA ASP A 21 -18.04 1.00 -7.96
C ASP A 21 -16.98 1.33 -6.91
N SER A 22 -16.31 0.31 -6.37
CA SER A 22 -15.20 0.44 -5.41
C SER A 22 -13.84 0.73 -6.09
N LEU A 23 -13.82 0.76 -7.42
CA LEU A 23 -12.61 0.96 -8.21
C LEU A 23 -12.36 2.45 -8.50
N ILE A 24 -11.15 2.93 -8.25
CA ILE A 24 -10.76 4.32 -8.57
C ILE A 24 -9.58 4.32 -9.52
N VAL A 25 -9.73 5.01 -10.64
CA VAL A 25 -8.66 5.15 -11.62
C VAL A 25 -7.75 6.31 -11.24
N THR A 26 -6.46 6.03 -11.01
CA THR A 26 -5.46 7.02 -10.59
C THR A 26 -4.29 7.13 -11.58
N ASN A 27 -3.49 8.21 -11.45
CA ASN A 27 -2.27 8.42 -12.24
C ASN A 27 -1.07 7.67 -11.61
N GLY A 28 -1.21 6.37 -11.44
CA GLY A 28 -0.21 5.49 -10.82
C GLY A 28 -0.31 5.37 -9.29
N VAL A 29 0.42 4.40 -8.74
CA VAL A 29 0.37 4.01 -7.30
C VAL A 29 0.63 5.19 -6.37
N ALA A 30 1.63 6.03 -6.65
CA ALA A 30 1.92 7.18 -5.81
C ALA A 30 0.73 8.16 -5.70
N HIS A 31 0.00 8.39 -6.79
CA HIS A 31 -1.21 9.21 -6.77
C HIS A 31 -2.36 8.51 -6.03
N GLY A 32 -2.48 7.19 -6.16
CA GLY A 32 -3.46 6.39 -5.42
C GLY A 32 -3.24 6.42 -3.91
N ILE A 33 -2.00 6.19 -3.47
CA ILE A 33 -1.61 6.30 -2.05
C ILE A 33 -1.89 7.69 -1.52
N TRP A 34 -1.51 8.74 -2.25
CA TRP A 34 -1.81 10.12 -1.83
C TRP A 34 -3.32 10.37 -1.71
N THR A 35 -4.11 9.89 -2.68
CA THR A 35 -5.57 10.06 -2.69
C THR A 35 -6.22 9.32 -1.51
N ALA A 36 -5.77 8.11 -1.20
CA ALA A 36 -6.25 7.34 -0.06
C ALA A 36 -5.85 8.01 1.27
N MET A 37 -4.60 8.46 1.41
CA MET A 37 -4.19 9.22 2.61
C MET A 37 -5.05 10.48 2.78
N ALA A 38 -5.23 11.26 1.72
CA ALA A 38 -6.00 12.50 1.74
C ALA A 38 -7.50 12.31 2.00
N SER A 39 -8.06 11.13 1.74
CA SER A 39 -9.48 10.84 2.00
C SER A 39 -9.75 10.32 3.42
N ILE A 40 -8.73 9.80 4.10
CA ILE A 40 -8.87 9.14 5.42
C ILE A 40 -8.36 10.03 6.56
N THR A 41 -7.34 10.85 6.28
CA THR A 41 -6.58 11.58 7.31
C THR A 41 -6.94 13.05 7.40
N GLU A 42 -6.83 13.59 8.60
CA GLU A 42 -6.90 15.02 8.91
C GLU A 42 -5.55 15.54 9.43
N PRO A 43 -5.27 16.86 9.31
CA PRO A 43 -4.07 17.44 9.90
C PRO A 43 -3.91 17.10 11.39
N GLY A 44 -2.76 16.55 11.76
CA GLY A 44 -2.44 16.11 13.12
C GLY A 44 -2.59 14.60 13.36
N ASP A 45 -3.27 13.88 12.45
CA ASP A 45 -3.39 12.42 12.52
C ASP A 45 -2.03 11.73 12.43
N VAL A 46 -1.98 10.49 12.93
CA VAL A 46 -0.79 9.63 12.88
C VAL A 46 -0.94 8.59 11.79
N VAL A 47 0.06 8.53 10.91
CA VAL A 47 0.20 7.50 9.89
C VAL A 47 1.42 6.64 10.23
N ALA A 48 1.19 5.34 10.45
CA ALA A 48 2.25 4.38 10.65
C ALA A 48 2.82 3.89 9.30
N THR A 49 4.11 3.63 9.27
CA THR A 49 4.85 3.17 8.09
C THR A 49 5.99 2.22 8.51
N GLU A 50 6.66 1.58 7.56
CA GLU A 50 8.00 1.04 7.83
C GLU A 50 8.94 2.15 8.35
N ALA A 51 9.86 1.83 9.28
CA ALA A 51 10.84 2.80 9.78
C ALA A 51 11.77 3.34 8.67
N LEU A 52 11.98 2.58 7.60
CA LEU A 52 12.70 3.02 6.41
C LEU A 52 11.68 3.36 5.32
N VAL A 53 11.15 4.58 5.37
CA VAL A 53 10.07 5.00 4.47
C VAL A 53 10.60 5.60 3.17
N GLY A 54 9.91 5.31 2.06
CA GLY A 54 10.19 5.95 0.77
C GLY A 54 9.86 7.44 0.77
N THR A 55 10.61 8.23 -0.01
CA THR A 55 10.49 9.70 -0.08
C THR A 55 9.07 10.21 -0.38
N SER A 56 8.27 9.44 -1.14
CA SER A 56 6.90 9.79 -1.48
C SER A 56 6.00 9.93 -0.24
N ILE A 57 6.07 9.00 0.71
CA ILE A 57 5.24 9.04 1.92
C ILE A 57 5.66 10.21 2.83
N THR A 58 6.95 10.49 2.94
CA THR A 58 7.46 11.64 3.69
C THR A 58 6.94 12.97 3.13
N ILE A 59 6.92 13.11 1.80
CA ILE A 59 6.37 14.31 1.14
C ILE A 59 4.86 14.40 1.38
N ASN A 60 4.13 13.29 1.21
CA ASN A 60 2.69 13.24 1.45
C ASN A 60 2.35 13.67 2.88
N ALA A 61 3.11 13.18 3.86
CA ALA A 61 2.91 13.51 5.26
C ALA A 61 3.06 15.01 5.55
N SER A 62 4.08 15.63 4.96
CA SER A 62 4.33 17.08 5.06
C SER A 62 3.17 17.89 4.47
N ILE A 63 2.70 17.52 3.26
CA ILE A 63 1.61 18.22 2.57
C ILE A 63 0.29 18.08 3.33
N LEU A 64 -0.04 16.87 3.78
CA LEU A 64 -1.28 16.56 4.49
C LEU A 64 -1.23 16.94 5.99
N LYS A 65 -0.06 17.38 6.47
CA LYS A 65 0.19 17.76 7.87
C LYS A 65 -0.11 16.64 8.87
N VAL A 66 0.19 15.41 8.48
CA VAL A 66 0.10 14.23 9.35
C VAL A 66 1.46 13.90 9.95
N ARG A 67 1.47 13.24 11.10
CA ARG A 67 2.70 12.75 11.73
C ARG A 67 2.99 11.33 11.27
N LEU A 68 4.25 11.04 10.94
CA LEU A 68 4.68 9.69 10.63
C LEU A 68 5.16 8.96 11.88
N ARG A 69 4.73 7.71 12.03
CA ARG A 69 5.22 6.76 13.02
C ARG A 69 5.96 5.61 12.33
N GLY A 70 7.28 5.62 12.40
CA GLY A 70 8.09 4.50 11.91
C GLY A 70 7.95 3.28 12.82
N LEU A 71 7.58 2.14 12.23
CA LEU A 71 7.51 0.85 12.89
C LEU A 71 8.78 0.04 12.67
N ALA A 72 9.18 -0.72 13.68
CA ALA A 72 10.34 -1.60 13.56
C ALA A 72 10.10 -2.64 12.45
N ILE A 73 11.16 -2.90 11.69
CA ILE A 73 11.14 -3.84 10.57
C ILE A 73 12.26 -4.87 10.73
N ASP A 74 12.05 -6.06 10.19
CA ASP A 74 13.07 -7.08 9.98
C ASP A 74 13.11 -7.49 8.49
N GLN A 75 13.79 -8.59 8.15
CA GLN A 75 13.89 -9.12 6.79
C GLN A 75 12.55 -9.48 6.11
N ASN A 76 11.48 -9.59 6.89
CA ASN A 76 10.12 -9.90 6.44
C ASN A 76 9.18 -8.67 6.53
N GLY A 77 9.73 -7.46 6.71
CA GLY A 77 8.98 -6.20 6.80
C GLY A 77 8.61 -5.84 8.23
N ILE A 78 7.47 -5.15 8.41
CA ILE A 78 6.99 -4.66 9.72
C ILE A 78 6.87 -5.80 10.72
N ILE A 79 7.40 -5.59 11.93
CA ILE A 79 7.25 -6.49 13.07
C ILE A 79 5.85 -6.23 13.68
N PRO A 80 4.93 -7.21 13.70
CA PRO A 80 3.56 -7.01 14.21
C PRO A 80 3.51 -6.46 15.64
N GLU A 81 4.41 -6.91 16.50
CA GLU A 81 4.50 -6.44 17.88
C GLU A 81 4.82 -4.94 17.96
N SER A 82 5.66 -4.42 17.06
CA SER A 82 5.94 -2.99 16.98
C SER A 82 4.72 -2.19 16.54
N PHE A 83 3.89 -2.76 15.65
CA PHE A 83 2.64 -2.13 15.24
C PHE A 83 1.63 -2.09 16.40
N GLU A 84 1.44 -3.22 17.09
CA GLU A 84 0.52 -3.30 18.23
C GLU A 84 0.94 -2.36 19.37
N GLU A 85 2.24 -2.31 19.69
CA GLU A 85 2.76 -1.36 20.69
C GLU A 85 2.47 0.08 20.28
N ALA A 86 2.73 0.44 19.02
CA ALA A 86 2.47 1.80 18.54
C ALA A 86 0.97 2.18 18.64
N CYS A 87 0.06 1.25 18.32
CA CYS A 87 -1.39 1.44 18.50
C CYS A 87 -1.78 1.63 19.98
N GLY A 88 -1.07 1.00 20.91
CA GLY A 88 -1.31 1.19 22.35
C GLY A 88 -0.85 2.56 22.89
N HIS A 89 0.05 3.25 22.20
CA HIS A 89 0.65 4.50 22.65
C HIS A 89 0.10 5.74 21.92
N GLU A 90 -0.31 5.58 20.66
CA GLU A 90 -0.80 6.67 19.81
C GLU A 90 -2.05 6.22 19.05
N ASN A 91 -2.98 7.15 18.81
CA ASN A 91 -4.12 6.88 17.94
C ASN A 91 -3.69 6.86 16.46
N ILE A 92 -3.27 5.71 15.97
CA ILE A 92 -2.86 5.51 14.57
C ILE A 92 -4.11 5.48 13.70
N LYS A 93 -4.18 6.38 12.72
CA LYS A 93 -5.32 6.46 11.79
C LYS A 93 -5.15 5.52 10.60
N VAL A 94 -3.93 5.44 10.07
CA VAL A 94 -3.60 4.70 8.86
C VAL A 94 -2.27 3.97 9.03
N LEU A 95 -2.19 2.74 8.51
CA LEU A 95 -0.95 2.03 8.24
C LEU A 95 -0.70 2.04 6.73
N CYS A 96 0.35 2.72 6.27
CA CYS A 96 0.86 2.56 4.91
C CYS A 96 1.92 1.46 4.92
N ILE A 97 1.76 0.45 4.06
CA ILE A 97 2.62 -0.73 4.05
C ILE A 97 2.93 -1.19 2.62
N THR A 98 4.15 -1.69 2.40
CA THR A 98 4.59 -2.30 1.14
C THR A 98 4.98 -3.76 1.38
N PRO A 99 4.05 -4.74 1.33
CA PRO A 99 4.32 -6.12 1.71
C PRO A 99 5.28 -6.86 0.76
N CYS A 100 5.44 -6.36 -0.47
CA CYS A 100 6.22 -6.96 -1.54
C CYS A 100 7.36 -6.03 -1.97
N TYR A 101 8.59 -6.39 -1.63
CA TYR A 101 9.83 -5.69 -1.99
C TYR A 101 9.86 -4.20 -1.56
N SER A 102 9.56 -3.94 -0.28
CA SER A 102 9.73 -2.59 0.29
C SER A 102 11.18 -2.13 0.13
N ALA A 103 11.40 -0.98 -0.49
CA ALA A 103 12.72 -0.35 -0.51
C ALA A 103 13.00 0.26 0.88
N PRO A 104 14.19 0.07 1.49
CA PRO A 104 15.42 -0.53 0.96
C PRO A 104 15.63 -2.01 1.32
N THR A 105 14.71 -2.65 2.07
CA THR A 105 14.93 -4.00 2.63
C THR A 105 14.71 -5.13 1.62
N VAL A 106 13.99 -4.88 0.53
CA VAL A 106 13.57 -5.88 -0.47
C VAL A 106 12.89 -7.07 0.21
N SER A 107 12.15 -6.81 1.31
CA SER A 107 11.49 -7.84 2.09
C SER A 107 10.26 -8.39 1.36
N LEU A 108 9.97 -9.68 1.58
CA LEU A 108 8.73 -10.30 1.14
C LEU A 108 7.99 -10.82 2.38
N MET A 109 6.93 -10.11 2.76
CA MET A 109 6.14 -10.45 3.94
C MET A 109 5.30 -11.70 3.69
N ASP A 110 5.40 -12.70 4.57
CA ASP A 110 4.61 -13.94 4.50
C ASP A 110 3.14 -13.74 4.90
N GLU A 111 2.30 -14.75 4.62
CA GLU A 111 0.86 -14.68 4.89
C GLU A 111 0.54 -14.60 6.38
N ALA A 112 1.25 -15.33 7.23
CA ALA A 112 1.01 -15.35 8.67
C ALA A 112 1.23 -13.96 9.29
N ARG A 113 2.25 -13.24 8.84
CA ARG A 113 2.53 -11.87 9.27
C ARG A 113 1.51 -10.88 8.73
N ARG A 114 1.07 -11.02 7.48
CA ARG A 114 -0.02 -10.20 6.91
C ARG A 114 -1.31 -10.38 7.71
N GLU A 115 -1.67 -11.62 8.02
CA GLU A 115 -2.84 -11.93 8.86
C GLU A 115 -2.74 -11.30 10.24
N ARG A 116 -1.60 -11.42 10.92
CA ARG A 116 -1.37 -10.81 12.24
C ARG A 116 -1.51 -9.28 12.20
N ILE A 117 -0.95 -8.61 11.18
CA ILE A 117 -1.08 -7.15 11.01
C ILE A 117 -2.53 -6.75 10.73
N ALA A 118 -3.25 -7.50 9.89
CA ALA A 118 -4.65 -7.28 9.62
C ALA A 118 -5.52 -7.41 10.88
N GLU A 119 -5.24 -8.39 11.74
CA GLU A 119 -5.91 -8.53 13.03
C GLU A 119 -5.68 -7.34 13.96
N ILE A 120 -4.43 -6.86 14.05
CA ILE A 120 -4.09 -5.66 14.84
C ILE A 120 -4.85 -4.45 14.30
N ALA A 121 -4.81 -4.24 12.98
CA ALA A 121 -5.51 -3.12 12.35
C ALA A 121 -7.02 -3.15 12.64
N ARG A 122 -7.64 -4.33 12.67
CA ARG A 122 -9.05 -4.47 13.07
C ARG A 122 -9.31 -4.10 14.52
N ARG A 123 -8.48 -4.59 15.45
CA ARG A 123 -8.65 -4.33 16.89
C ARG A 123 -8.54 -2.85 17.22
N HIS A 124 -7.66 -2.14 16.54
CA HIS A 124 -7.36 -0.73 16.80
C HIS A 124 -8.03 0.23 15.82
N ASP A 125 -8.96 -0.25 14.99
CA ASP A 125 -9.69 0.53 13.98
C ASP A 125 -8.78 1.30 12.98
N VAL A 126 -7.64 0.72 12.64
CA VAL A 126 -6.66 1.31 11.71
C VAL A 126 -7.02 0.96 10.27
N ALA A 127 -7.02 1.95 9.38
CA ALA A 127 -7.12 1.72 7.94
C ALA A 127 -5.76 1.31 7.36
N ILE A 128 -5.76 0.49 6.32
CA ILE A 128 -4.54 0.02 5.65
C ILE A 128 -4.48 0.61 4.25
N ILE A 129 -3.33 1.17 3.88
CA ILE A 129 -2.99 1.50 2.49
C ILE A 129 -1.86 0.55 2.07
N GLU A 130 -2.19 -0.41 1.21
CA GLU A 130 -1.24 -1.39 0.68
C GLU A 130 -0.65 -0.89 -0.64
N ASP A 131 0.65 -0.61 -0.66
CA ASP A 131 1.43 -0.43 -1.89
C ASP A 131 1.86 -1.81 -2.40
N ASP A 132 1.22 -2.26 -3.48
CA ASP A 132 1.53 -3.52 -4.14
C ASP A 132 2.02 -3.30 -5.58
N VAL A 133 2.88 -2.30 -5.77
CA VAL A 133 3.48 -1.99 -7.08
C VAL A 133 4.31 -3.14 -7.65
N PHE A 134 4.95 -3.95 -6.80
CA PHE A 134 5.81 -5.07 -7.22
C PHE A 134 5.16 -6.44 -7.11
N GLY A 135 4.08 -6.59 -6.34
CA GLY A 135 3.43 -7.88 -6.17
C GLY A 135 3.07 -8.58 -7.48
N PRO A 136 2.51 -7.90 -8.51
CA PRO A 136 2.14 -8.54 -9.78
C PRO A 136 3.33 -9.18 -10.52
N LEU A 137 4.57 -8.82 -10.18
CA LEU A 137 5.79 -9.38 -10.78
C LEU A 137 6.27 -10.66 -10.08
N ILE A 138 5.71 -11.01 -8.92
CA ILE A 138 6.20 -12.10 -8.07
C ILE A 138 5.43 -13.39 -8.41
N PRO A 139 6.09 -14.42 -8.98
CA PRO A 139 5.45 -15.71 -9.19
C PRO A 139 5.07 -16.35 -7.86
N ARG A 140 3.83 -16.86 -7.74
CA ARG A 140 3.31 -17.50 -6.51
C ARG A 140 3.48 -16.60 -5.27
N ARG A 141 3.19 -15.31 -5.42
CA ARG A 141 3.22 -14.35 -4.31
C ARG A 141 2.27 -14.75 -3.17
N PRO A 142 2.59 -14.40 -1.92
CA PRO A 142 1.63 -14.45 -0.81
C PRO A 142 0.39 -13.61 -1.13
N LYS A 143 -0.78 -14.00 -0.59
CA LYS A 143 -2.01 -13.21 -0.70
C LYS A 143 -1.80 -11.75 -0.24
N PRO A 144 -2.37 -10.75 -0.93
CA PRO A 144 -2.24 -9.34 -0.55
C PRO A 144 -2.83 -9.08 0.83
N MET A 145 -2.43 -7.98 1.48
CA MET A 145 -3.04 -7.53 2.75
C MET A 145 -4.55 -7.37 2.60
N TRP A 146 -5.00 -6.90 1.43
CA TRP A 146 -6.41 -6.81 1.08
C TRP A 146 -7.17 -8.12 1.28
N TRP A 147 -6.56 -9.29 1.04
CA TRP A 147 -7.22 -10.58 1.29
C TRP A 147 -7.56 -10.78 2.76
N PHE A 148 -6.68 -10.34 3.65
CA PHE A 148 -6.83 -10.55 5.09
C PHE A 148 -7.71 -9.51 5.75
N ALA A 149 -7.80 -8.28 5.22
CA ALA A 149 -8.67 -7.21 5.72
C ALA A 149 -9.27 -6.34 4.58
N PRO A 150 -10.13 -6.92 3.72
CA PRO A 150 -10.67 -6.21 2.55
C PRO A 150 -11.52 -4.99 2.95
N GLU A 151 -12.15 -5.03 4.12
CA GLU A 151 -12.99 -3.95 4.65
C GLU A 151 -12.20 -2.77 5.22
N ARG A 152 -10.88 -2.91 5.36
CA ARG A 152 -9.98 -1.87 5.89
C ARG A 152 -8.87 -1.46 4.93
N THR A 153 -8.74 -2.17 3.80
CA THR A 153 -7.57 -2.02 2.93
C THR A 153 -7.92 -1.26 1.67
N TYR A 154 -7.21 -0.15 1.46
CA TYR A 154 -7.06 0.51 0.17
C TYR A 154 -5.87 -0.13 -0.54
N TYR A 155 -6.15 -0.90 -1.59
CA TYR A 155 -5.15 -1.63 -2.36
C TYR A 155 -4.67 -0.79 -3.55
N ALA A 156 -3.39 -0.44 -3.60
CA ALA A 156 -2.81 0.32 -4.70
C ALA A 156 -1.88 -0.57 -5.53
N THR A 157 -2.14 -0.69 -6.83
CA THR A 157 -1.33 -1.49 -7.76
C THR A 157 -1.02 -0.72 -9.05
N SER A 158 -0.11 -1.23 -9.88
CA SER A 158 0.32 -0.57 -11.12
C SER A 158 0.61 -1.56 -12.25
N PHE A 159 0.31 -1.13 -13.47
CA PHE A 159 0.79 -1.77 -14.70
C PHE A 159 2.21 -1.31 -15.11
N THR A 160 2.63 -0.11 -14.68
CA THR A 160 3.78 0.60 -15.27
C THR A 160 5.10 -0.16 -15.11
N LYS A 161 5.31 -0.86 -13.98
CA LYS A 161 6.52 -1.67 -13.75
C LYS A 161 6.47 -3.06 -14.42
N CYS A 162 5.29 -3.51 -14.86
CA CYS A 162 5.10 -4.78 -15.57
C CYS A 162 5.22 -4.64 -17.09
N VAL A 163 4.87 -3.48 -17.63
CA VAL A 163 4.85 -3.23 -19.09
C VAL A 163 6.13 -2.56 -19.59
N ILE A 164 6.82 -1.79 -18.73
CA ILE A 164 8.11 -1.16 -19.07
C ILE A 164 9.13 -1.54 -17.99
N PRO A 165 9.90 -2.63 -18.18
CA PRO A 165 11.07 -2.92 -17.35
C PRO A 165 12.12 -1.85 -17.64
N LEU A 166 12.06 -0.71 -16.95
CA LEU A 166 13.10 0.31 -17.04
C LEU A 166 14.32 -0.20 -16.26
N TYR A 167 15.30 -0.69 -17.02
CA TYR A 167 16.70 -0.76 -16.61
C TYR A 167 17.12 0.60 -16.05
N GLY A 168 17.93 0.56 -14.99
CA GLY A 168 18.20 1.66 -14.07
C GLY A 168 18.41 3.04 -14.70
N GLN A 169 17.98 4.04 -13.94
CA GLN A 169 18.00 5.50 -14.15
C GLN A 169 16.62 6.10 -14.44
N ASP A 170 16.13 6.83 -13.43
CA ASP A 170 14.95 7.67 -13.52
C ASP A 170 15.19 8.81 -14.52
N PHE A 171 14.44 8.80 -15.63
CA PHE A 171 14.08 10.03 -16.34
C PHE A 171 12.63 9.98 -16.83
N LEU A 172 11.91 11.07 -16.54
CA LEU A 172 10.62 11.43 -17.09
C LEU A 172 10.67 11.48 -18.62
N GLN A 173 9.84 10.68 -19.29
CA GLN A 173 8.73 11.17 -20.13
C GLN A 173 8.12 9.99 -20.91
N ALA A 174 6.90 9.60 -20.55
CA ALA A 174 6.00 8.93 -21.46
C ALA A 174 4.57 9.39 -21.16
N ARG A 175 3.94 10.05 -22.13
CA ARG A 175 2.48 10.19 -22.14
C ARG A 175 1.88 8.81 -22.40
N SER A 176 1.71 8.01 -21.36
CA SER A 176 0.93 6.78 -21.41
C SER A 176 -0.13 6.83 -20.31
N ARG A 177 -1.38 7.05 -20.74
CA ARG A 177 -2.58 7.04 -19.89
C ARG A 177 -2.89 5.60 -19.46
N GLN A 178 -2.41 5.08 -18.32
CA GLN A 178 -2.87 3.76 -17.80
C GLN A 178 -2.89 3.70 -16.26
N TYR A 179 -3.80 2.87 -15.71
CA TYR A 179 -4.76 3.17 -14.64
C TYR A 179 -4.94 2.01 -13.63
N LEU A 180 -5.18 2.27 -12.32
CA LEU A 180 -6.15 1.63 -11.36
C LEU A 180 -5.70 1.63 -9.87
N VAL A 181 -6.66 1.84 -8.95
CA VAL A 181 -6.72 1.44 -7.53
C VAL A 181 -7.85 0.44 -7.41
#